data_AF-E8X6J0-F1
#
_entry.id   AF-E8X6J0-F1
#
_cell.length_a   1.000
_cell.length_b   1.000
_cell.length_c   1.000
_cell.angle_alpha   90.00
_cell.angle_beta   90.00
_cell.angle_gamma   90.00
#
_symmetry.space_group_name_H-M   'P 1'
#
loop_
_entity.id
_entity.type
_entity.pdbx_description
1 polymer ?
#
loop_
_entity_poly.entity_id
_entity_poly.type
_entity_poly.pdbx_seq_one_letter_code
_entity_poly.pdbx_strand_id
1 'polypeptide(L)'
;MKFHCTHLFIALTAAMVTVPSLAQDAKALRAQANTEPNQEKQVILLCKAADMEPKNKDFRKDCDVSRAALINSDKQALKTALDANDAGQAAKAKRYAKYVSNLDPDTHHQAEQLLAKLNGPGPDAPTTALTKPADQSGALLSQAMTAFDSGNLSAARTAAQGVTDPSIKPAATRLLGEIDRYGSLVSTGHSHEDSKEYAQAERSYQSALDLNGHVGSDDLSGKIQRMHQMAAVAAAPVTQAQAPVVIAKNVPPPPPPVSKPAADQKALNKPPDVSPDEKKRKLLEEASLAVSHKDSETASRKYRQVLDIDPANADAKREIARINAEVAAELSRDPVKLETTLREAITAFYSSHFEDAESRLNRYLGADGGKKKGAAYFYLGATEETLAYLDPAAKRATRQKEAQEDFKQARSAGYQPVAKYVSTRILEDWKNPGL
;
A
#
# COMPACT_ATOMS: atom_id res chain seq x y z
N MET A 1 56.47 -36.00 47.24
CA MET A 1 55.59 -35.46 46.18
C MET A 1 54.34 -34.90 46.84
N LYS A 2 54.16 -33.58 46.86
CA LYS A 2 52.98 -32.89 47.41
C LYS A 2 52.17 -32.33 46.23
N PHE A 3 50.99 -32.86 45.97
CA PHE A 3 50.07 -32.33 44.97
C PHE A 3 49.25 -31.19 45.58
N HIS A 4 49.32 -30.01 44.98
CA HIS A 4 48.42 -28.88 45.26
C HIS A 4 47.20 -28.99 44.35
N CYS A 5 46.01 -29.07 44.97
CA CYS A 5 44.72 -29.11 44.30
C CYS A 5 44.13 -27.69 44.32
N THR A 6 44.22 -26.98 43.19
CA THR A 6 43.69 -25.63 43.04
C THR A 6 42.23 -25.71 42.58
N HIS A 7 41.28 -25.39 43.46
CA HIS A 7 39.87 -25.27 43.11
C HIS A 7 39.60 -23.93 42.41
N LEU A 8 39.26 -24.00 41.12
CA LEU A 8 38.79 -22.87 40.32
C LEU A 8 37.28 -22.72 40.53
N PHE A 9 36.86 -21.72 41.31
CA PHE A 9 35.46 -21.32 41.41
C PHE A 9 35.07 -20.45 40.21
N ILE A 10 34.30 -21.00 39.29
CA ILE A 10 33.64 -20.23 38.22
C ILE A 10 32.35 -19.65 38.80
N ALA A 11 32.32 -18.34 39.02
CA ALA A 11 31.10 -17.62 39.39
C ALA A 11 30.18 -17.52 38.16
N LEU A 12 29.10 -18.30 38.17
CA LEU A 12 28.02 -18.21 37.19
C LEU A 12 27.12 -17.01 37.55
N THR A 13 27.30 -15.88 36.86
CA THR A 13 26.35 -14.76 36.94
C THR A 13 25.11 -15.08 36.11
N ALA A 14 24.04 -15.51 36.79
CA ALA A 14 22.72 -15.67 36.18
C ALA A 14 22.16 -14.28 35.82
N ALA A 15 22.13 -13.95 34.53
CA ALA A 15 21.37 -12.80 34.04
C ALA A 15 19.87 -13.12 34.19
N MET A 16 19.22 -12.52 35.19
CA MET A 16 17.76 -12.58 35.31
C MET A 16 17.15 -11.77 34.16
N VAL A 17 16.62 -12.46 33.16
CA VAL A 17 15.77 -11.86 32.13
C VAL A 17 14.47 -11.42 32.82
N THR A 18 14.33 -10.12 33.09
CA THR A 18 13.08 -9.55 33.58
C THR A 18 12.05 -9.63 32.47
N VAL A 19 11.11 -10.58 32.59
CA VAL A 19 9.94 -10.62 31.72
C VAL A 19 9.10 -9.37 32.04
N PRO A 20 8.81 -8.51 31.06
CA PRO A 20 7.97 -7.35 31.29
C PRO A 20 6.62 -7.80 31.85
N SER A 21 6.16 -7.14 32.92
CA SER A 21 4.90 -7.50 33.56
C SER A 21 3.72 -7.12 32.67
N LEU A 22 2.64 -7.89 32.67
CA LEU A 22 1.36 -7.55 31.99
C LEU A 22 0.89 -6.11 32.28
N ALA A 23 1.16 -5.59 33.48
CA ALA A 23 0.85 -4.22 33.87
C ALA A 23 1.62 -3.15 33.07
N GLN A 24 2.86 -3.44 32.65
CA GLN A 24 3.66 -2.54 31.82
C GLN A 24 3.11 -2.52 30.39
N ASP A 25 2.73 -3.67 29.85
CA ASP A 25 2.16 -3.77 28.51
C ASP A 25 0.80 -3.04 28.43
N ALA A 26 -0.06 -3.20 29.44
CA ALA A 26 -1.33 -2.47 29.52
C ALA A 26 -1.13 -0.93 29.58
N LYS A 27 -0.12 -0.46 30.33
CA LYS A 27 0.25 0.97 30.36
C LYS A 27 0.79 1.45 29.01
N ALA A 28 1.59 0.64 28.31
CA ALA A 28 2.10 0.97 26.99
C ALA A 28 0.96 1.08 25.96
N LEU A 29 -0.02 0.19 26.01
CA LEU A 29 -1.22 0.25 25.16
C LEU A 29 -2.05 1.51 25.42
N ARG A 30 -2.28 1.90 26.69
CA ARG A 30 -2.96 3.16 27.01
C ARG A 30 -2.17 4.38 26.50
N ALA A 31 -0.85 4.38 26.67
CA ALA A 31 0.00 5.47 26.17
C ALA A 31 -0.07 5.56 24.64
N GLN A 32 -0.02 4.42 23.95
CA GLN A 32 -0.20 4.34 22.50
C GLN A 32 -1.58 4.88 22.08
N ALA A 33 -2.64 4.49 22.78
CA ALA A 33 -4.00 4.96 22.52
C ALA A 33 -4.14 6.48 22.65
N ASN A 34 -3.45 7.10 23.62
CA ASN A 34 -3.45 8.56 23.79
C ASN A 34 -2.75 9.30 22.64
N THR A 35 -1.91 8.61 21.88
CA THR A 35 -1.24 9.15 20.69
C THR A 35 -1.86 8.69 19.38
N GLU A 36 -2.88 7.83 19.43
CA GLU A 36 -3.58 7.29 18.27
C GLU A 36 -4.76 8.22 17.90
N PRO A 37 -4.73 8.91 16.76
CA PRO A 37 -5.81 9.79 16.35
C PRO A 37 -6.92 9.08 15.58
N ASN A 38 -6.73 7.83 15.14
CA ASN A 38 -7.87 7.02 14.69
C ASN A 38 -8.68 6.61 15.93
N GLN A 39 -9.88 7.16 16.08
CA GLN A 39 -10.73 6.92 17.25
C GLN A 39 -11.08 5.44 17.46
N GLU A 40 -11.28 4.67 16.39
CA GLU A 40 -11.57 3.24 16.47
C GLU A 40 -10.37 2.46 17.02
N LYS A 41 -9.18 2.71 16.47
CA LYS A 41 -7.93 2.12 16.99
C LYS A 41 -7.66 2.55 18.43
N GLN A 42 -7.95 3.80 18.79
CA GLN A 42 -7.84 4.28 20.17
C GLN A 42 -8.76 3.49 21.11
N VAL A 43 -10.04 3.28 20.75
CA VAL A 43 -10.96 2.46 21.56
C VAL A 43 -10.44 1.03 21.69
N ILE A 44 -10.00 0.41 20.59
CA ILE A 44 -9.45 -0.96 20.60
C ILE A 44 -8.26 -1.08 21.56
N LEU A 45 -7.32 -0.13 21.51
CA LEU A 45 -6.14 -0.13 22.37
C LEU A 45 -6.50 0.06 23.85
N LEU A 46 -7.41 0.99 24.15
CA LEU A 46 -7.87 1.22 25.53
C LEU A 46 -8.62 0.01 26.09
N CYS A 47 -9.47 -0.62 25.29
CA CYS A 47 -10.21 -1.81 25.72
C CYS A 47 -9.30 -3.03 25.87
N LYS A 48 -8.30 -3.20 25.00
CA LYS A 48 -7.26 -4.22 25.18
C LYS A 48 -6.46 -4.00 26.46
N ALA A 49 -6.10 -2.76 26.79
CA ALA A 49 -5.45 -2.43 28.05
C ALA A 49 -6.35 -2.77 29.27
N ALA A 50 -7.65 -2.53 29.16
CA ALA A 50 -8.62 -2.87 30.20
C ALA A 50 -8.77 -4.39 30.39
N ASP A 51 -8.74 -5.16 29.31
CA ASP A 51 -8.83 -6.63 29.34
C ASP A 51 -7.58 -7.27 29.95
N MET A 52 -6.40 -6.69 29.71
CA MET A 52 -5.14 -7.16 30.30
C MET A 52 -5.05 -6.93 31.81
N GLU A 53 -5.70 -5.87 32.30
CA GLU A 53 -5.66 -5.44 33.70
C GLU A 53 -7.07 -5.22 34.26
N PRO A 54 -7.88 -6.29 34.40
CA PRO A 54 -9.31 -6.18 34.72
C PRO A 54 -9.60 -5.60 36.11
N LYS A 55 -8.60 -5.60 37.01
CA LYS A 55 -8.69 -5.00 38.35
C LYS A 55 -8.43 -3.49 38.34
N ASN A 56 -7.83 -2.96 37.27
CA ASN A 56 -7.54 -1.53 37.14
C ASN A 56 -8.77 -0.79 36.61
N LYS A 57 -9.47 -0.09 37.50
CA LYS A 57 -10.70 0.64 37.17
C LYS A 57 -10.49 1.79 36.18
N ASP A 58 -9.28 2.35 36.08
CA ASP A 58 -9.00 3.45 35.17
C ASP A 58 -8.97 2.99 33.71
N PHE A 59 -8.37 1.84 33.42
CA PHE A 59 -8.37 1.30 32.05
C PHE A 59 -9.77 0.97 31.57
N ARG A 60 -10.59 0.33 32.43
CA ARG A 60 -11.99 0.05 32.10
C ARG A 60 -12.78 1.33 31.87
N LYS A 61 -12.63 2.33 32.74
CA LYS A 61 -13.29 3.63 32.58
C LYS A 61 -12.91 4.31 31.26
N ASP A 62 -11.64 4.32 30.89
CA ASP A 62 -11.17 4.93 29.63
C ASP A 62 -11.72 4.19 28.39
N CYS A 63 -11.74 2.85 28.43
CA CYS A 63 -12.37 2.04 27.39
C CYS A 63 -13.87 2.37 27.26
N ASP A 64 -14.61 2.36 28.37
CA ASP A 64 -16.05 2.60 28.38
C ASP A 64 -16.41 4.01 27.86
N VAL A 65 -15.66 5.04 28.29
CA VAL A 65 -15.85 6.43 27.85
C VAL A 65 -15.56 6.59 26.36
N SER A 66 -14.40 6.09 25.90
CA SER A 66 -14.01 6.22 24.48
C SER A 66 -14.93 5.41 23.58
N ARG A 67 -15.35 4.21 24.00
CA ARG A 67 -16.32 3.39 23.28
C ARG A 67 -17.67 4.09 23.17
N ALA A 68 -18.19 4.65 24.27
CA ALA A 68 -19.45 5.39 24.25
C ALA A 68 -19.39 6.62 23.33
N ALA A 69 -18.27 7.35 23.33
CA ALA A 69 -18.07 8.49 22.45
C ALA A 69 -18.08 8.09 20.96
N LEU A 70 -17.38 7.00 20.61
CA LEU A 70 -17.36 6.50 19.24
C LEU A 70 -18.72 5.97 18.79
N ILE A 71 -19.44 5.23 19.63
CA ILE A 71 -20.81 4.78 19.34
C ILE A 71 -21.76 5.96 19.09
N ASN A 72 -21.63 7.05 19.84
CA ASN A 72 -22.42 8.25 19.59
C ASN A 72 -22.07 8.93 18.26
N SER A 73 -20.78 8.96 17.90
CA SER A 73 -20.33 9.44 16.58
C SER A 73 -20.87 8.57 15.45
N ASP A 74 -20.85 7.24 15.60
CA ASP A 74 -21.40 6.28 14.63
C ASP A 74 -22.90 6.48 14.43
N LYS A 75 -23.65 6.65 15.52
CA LYS A 75 -25.09 6.95 15.45
C LYS A 75 -25.37 8.25 14.70
N GLN A 76 -24.55 9.28 14.92
CA GLN A 76 -24.68 10.55 14.20
C GLN A 76 -24.32 10.40 12.71
N ALA A 77 -23.28 9.63 12.38
CA ALA A 77 -22.92 9.32 10.99
C ALA A 77 -24.02 8.55 10.28
N LEU A 78 -24.57 7.49 10.90
CA LEU A 78 -25.69 6.74 10.37
C LEU A 78 -26.92 7.63 10.17
N LYS A 79 -27.28 8.47 11.15
CA LYS A 79 -28.39 9.42 11.01
C LYS A 79 -28.18 10.32 9.80
N THR A 80 -26.98 10.89 9.65
CA THR A 80 -26.62 11.73 8.50
C THR A 80 -26.72 10.97 7.18
N ALA A 81 -26.34 9.68 7.18
CA ALA A 81 -26.44 8.82 6.01
C ALA A 81 -27.89 8.57 5.60
N LEU A 82 -28.77 8.30 6.56
CA LEU A 82 -30.20 8.10 6.35
C LEU A 82 -30.88 9.38 5.86
N ASP A 83 -30.65 10.52 6.52
CA ASP A 83 -31.18 11.82 6.10
C ASP A 83 -30.75 12.15 4.64
N ALA A 84 -29.48 11.86 4.29
CA ALA A 84 -28.96 12.07 2.94
C ALA A 84 -29.61 11.12 1.92
N ASN A 85 -29.88 9.87 2.31
CA ASN A 85 -30.57 8.91 1.45
C ASN A 85 -32.00 9.37 1.16
N ASP A 86 -32.72 9.83 2.18
CA ASP A 86 -34.10 10.30 2.06
C ASP A 86 -34.19 11.58 1.21
N ALA A 87 -33.15 12.41 1.23
CA ALA A 87 -32.98 13.57 0.34
C ALA A 87 -32.54 13.21 -1.10
N GLY A 88 -32.41 11.93 -1.46
CA GLY A 88 -31.95 11.48 -2.78
C GLY A 88 -30.44 11.67 -3.03
N GLN A 89 -29.65 11.98 -1.98
CA GLN A 89 -28.21 12.24 -2.07
C GLN A 89 -27.40 10.94 -1.88
N ALA A 90 -27.59 9.97 -2.78
CA ALA A 90 -27.02 8.62 -2.67
C ALA A 90 -25.50 8.57 -2.39
N ALA A 91 -24.70 9.41 -3.05
CA ALA A 91 -23.25 9.48 -2.83
C ALA A 91 -22.88 9.99 -1.43
N LYS A 92 -23.65 10.95 -0.88
CA LYS A 92 -23.47 11.46 0.48
C LYS A 92 -23.89 10.40 1.51
N ALA A 93 -25.03 9.75 1.29
CA ALA A 93 -25.51 8.65 2.12
C ALA A 93 -24.47 7.52 2.22
N LYS A 94 -23.94 7.08 1.07
CA LYS A 94 -22.91 6.04 0.99
C LYS A 94 -21.64 6.40 1.75
N ARG A 95 -21.22 7.67 1.71
CA ARG A 95 -20.05 8.15 2.45
C ARG A 95 -20.25 8.07 3.95
N TYR A 96 -21.33 8.63 4.47
CA TYR A 96 -21.57 8.64 5.92
C TYR A 96 -21.81 7.24 6.48
N ALA A 97 -22.46 6.35 5.71
CA ALA A 97 -22.64 4.97 6.11
C ALA A 97 -21.30 4.20 6.23
N LYS A 98 -20.29 4.52 5.40
CA LYS A 98 -18.95 3.92 5.51
C LYS A 98 -18.16 4.34 6.75
N TYR A 99 -18.53 5.45 7.40
CA TYR A 99 -17.85 5.93 8.62
C TYR A 99 -18.36 5.27 9.90
N VAL A 100 -19.41 4.46 9.82
CA VAL A 100 -19.97 3.73 10.96
C VAL A 100 -19.08 2.54 11.30
N SER A 101 -18.45 2.56 12.47
CA SER A 101 -17.62 1.44 12.94
C SER A 101 -18.44 0.17 13.23
N ASN A 102 -17.78 -0.94 13.54
CA ASN A 102 -18.42 -2.20 13.91
C ASN A 102 -18.65 -2.37 15.44
N LEU A 103 -18.41 -1.32 16.25
CA LEU A 103 -18.46 -1.40 17.71
C LEU A 103 -19.87 -1.55 18.30
N ASP A 104 -20.87 -1.01 17.60
CA ASP A 104 -22.30 -1.14 17.90
C ASP A 104 -22.96 -1.95 16.77
N PRO A 105 -23.26 -3.25 16.99
CA PRO A 105 -23.76 -4.13 15.95
C PRO A 105 -25.02 -3.62 15.25
N ASP A 106 -25.93 -2.98 15.99
CA ASP A 106 -27.19 -2.47 15.45
C ASP A 106 -26.98 -1.27 14.53
N THR A 107 -26.13 -0.32 14.91
CA THR A 107 -25.79 0.85 14.08
C THR A 107 -25.00 0.40 12.85
N HIS A 108 -24.05 -0.52 13.01
CA HIS A 108 -23.28 -1.08 11.91
C HIS A 108 -24.18 -1.82 10.90
N HIS A 109 -25.06 -2.68 11.38
CA HIS A 109 -25.99 -3.43 10.53
C HIS A 109 -26.89 -2.50 9.70
N GLN A 110 -27.41 -1.43 10.31
CA GLN A 110 -28.20 -0.43 9.58
C GLN A 110 -27.38 0.30 8.51
N ALA A 111 -26.11 0.61 8.79
CA ALA A 111 -25.21 1.22 7.82
C ALA A 111 -24.94 0.27 6.65
N GLU A 112 -24.69 -1.02 6.91
CA GLU A 112 -24.52 -2.04 5.88
C GLU A 112 -25.77 -2.24 5.03
N GLN A 113 -26.96 -2.29 5.65
CA GLN A 113 -28.24 -2.36 4.93
C GLN A 113 -28.43 -1.15 4.00
N LEU A 114 -28.11 0.05 4.49
CA LEU A 114 -28.17 1.26 3.68
C LEU A 114 -27.16 1.20 2.52
N LEU A 115 -25.92 0.76 2.76
CA LEU A 115 -24.92 0.57 1.71
C LEU A 115 -25.36 -0.45 0.67
N ALA A 116 -25.94 -1.59 1.08
CA ALA A 116 -26.48 -2.59 0.18
C ALA A 116 -27.59 -2.02 -0.71
N LYS A 117 -28.52 -1.24 -0.11
CA LYS A 117 -29.59 -0.54 -0.85
C LYS A 117 -29.03 0.45 -1.86
N LEU A 118 -28.00 1.20 -1.49
CA LEU A 118 -27.34 2.21 -2.35
C LEU A 118 -26.46 1.58 -3.46
N ASN A 119 -26.05 0.32 -3.31
CA ASN A 119 -25.21 -0.40 -4.27
C ASN A 119 -26.01 -1.32 -5.22
N GLY A 120 -27.30 -1.54 -4.96
CA GLY A 120 -28.17 -2.29 -5.86
C GLY A 120 -28.42 -1.55 -7.18
N PRO A 121 -28.75 -2.25 -8.28
CA PRO A 121 -29.23 -1.62 -9.51
C PRO A 121 -30.58 -0.96 -9.17
N GLY A 122 -30.57 0.35 -8.91
CA GLY A 122 -31.78 1.07 -8.57
C GLY A 122 -32.79 1.02 -9.72
N PRO A 123 -34.08 0.77 -9.46
CA PRO A 123 -35.12 1.00 -10.44
C PRO A 123 -35.19 2.52 -10.68
N ASP A 124 -34.89 2.93 -11.91
CA ASP A 124 -35.16 4.25 -12.49
C ASP A 124 -35.09 5.43 -11.50
N ALA A 125 -33.87 5.87 -11.18
CA ALA A 125 -33.68 7.15 -10.51
C ALA A 125 -34.19 8.27 -11.45
N PRO A 126 -35.23 9.03 -11.07
CA PRO A 126 -35.69 10.14 -11.88
C PRO A 126 -34.58 11.19 -11.94
N THR A 127 -34.17 11.55 -13.14
CA THR A 127 -33.42 12.76 -13.45
C THR A 127 -34.30 14.00 -13.26
N THR A 128 -34.81 14.23 -12.05
CA THR A 128 -35.37 15.53 -11.69
C THR A 128 -34.23 16.44 -11.28
N ALA A 129 -33.91 17.36 -12.19
CA ALA A 129 -33.01 18.48 -11.96
C ALA A 129 -33.32 19.19 -10.63
N LEU A 130 -32.36 19.14 -9.71
CA LEU A 130 -32.32 19.96 -8.50
C LEU A 130 -32.05 21.42 -8.90
N THR A 131 -33.10 22.15 -9.23
CA THR A 131 -33.12 23.61 -9.33
C THR A 131 -33.39 24.22 -7.95
N LYS A 132 -32.41 24.08 -7.06
CA LYS A 132 -32.21 24.95 -5.90
C LYS A 132 -30.70 24.97 -5.65
N PRO A 133 -30.05 26.10 -5.33
CA PRO A 133 -28.62 26.13 -5.02
C PRO A 133 -28.38 25.38 -3.70
N ALA A 134 -28.33 24.05 -3.78
CA ALA A 134 -28.12 23.11 -2.70
C ALA A 134 -26.61 22.89 -2.56
N ASP A 135 -26.07 23.47 -1.49
CA ASP A 135 -24.92 23.06 -0.69
C ASP A 135 -23.67 22.61 -1.45
N GLN A 136 -22.97 23.57 -2.04
CA GLN A 136 -21.58 23.43 -2.52
C GLN A 136 -20.68 22.74 -1.49
N SER A 137 -20.91 22.95 -0.19
CA SER A 137 -20.18 22.31 0.90
C SER A 137 -20.20 20.77 0.86
N GLY A 138 -21.32 20.15 0.46
CA GLY A 138 -21.41 18.70 0.33
C GLY A 138 -20.60 18.16 -0.86
N ALA A 139 -20.62 18.89 -1.98
CA ALA A 139 -19.81 18.57 -3.16
C ALA A 139 -18.31 18.80 -2.90
N LEU A 140 -17.95 19.81 -2.11
CA LEU A 140 -16.57 20.10 -1.73
C LEU A 140 -16.01 19.03 -0.78
N LEU A 141 -16.76 18.62 0.24
CA LEU A 141 -16.33 17.49 1.09
C LEU A 141 -16.17 16.20 0.28
N SER A 142 -17.08 15.97 -0.67
CA SER A 142 -17.00 14.85 -1.62
C SER A 142 -15.70 14.86 -2.43
N GLN A 143 -15.40 16.00 -3.05
CA GLN A 143 -14.19 16.20 -3.84
C GLN A 143 -12.94 16.03 -2.98
N ALA A 144 -12.98 16.53 -1.73
CA ALA A 144 -11.88 16.43 -0.80
C ALA A 144 -11.51 14.97 -0.49
N MET A 145 -12.52 14.15 -0.19
CA MET A 145 -12.32 12.72 0.09
C MET A 145 -11.80 11.98 -1.13
N THR A 146 -12.41 12.18 -2.30
CA THR A 146 -11.94 11.53 -3.55
C THR A 146 -10.51 11.93 -3.89
N ALA A 147 -10.14 13.20 -3.70
CA ALA A 147 -8.78 13.65 -3.90
C ALA A 147 -7.80 13.08 -2.87
N PHE A 148 -8.24 12.89 -1.62
CA PHE A 148 -7.43 12.23 -0.60
C PHE A 148 -7.20 10.76 -0.94
N ASP A 149 -8.26 10.02 -1.28
CA ASP A 149 -8.21 8.61 -1.71
C ASP A 149 -7.36 8.40 -2.97
N SER A 150 -7.24 9.42 -3.83
CA SER A 150 -6.41 9.38 -5.04
C SER A 150 -4.99 9.94 -4.83
N GLY A 151 -4.59 10.25 -3.59
CA GLY A 151 -3.28 10.80 -3.27
C GLY A 151 -3.06 12.27 -3.65
N ASN A 152 -4.07 12.96 -4.15
CA ASN A 152 -4.00 14.39 -4.49
C ASN A 152 -4.28 15.27 -3.25
N LEU A 153 -3.32 15.30 -2.34
CA LEU A 153 -3.44 16.00 -1.05
C LEU A 153 -3.73 17.50 -1.21
N SER A 154 -3.20 18.14 -2.27
CA SER A 154 -3.43 19.55 -2.55
C SER A 154 -4.90 19.82 -2.87
N ALA A 155 -5.46 19.07 -3.83
CA ALA A 155 -6.88 19.18 -4.17
C ALA A 155 -7.77 18.78 -2.98
N ALA A 156 -7.36 17.76 -2.22
CA ALA A 156 -8.06 17.32 -1.01
C ALA A 156 -8.17 18.44 0.02
N ARG A 157 -7.05 19.11 0.32
CA ARG A 157 -6.99 20.22 1.27
C ARG A 157 -7.82 21.41 0.79
N THR A 158 -7.65 21.83 -0.47
CA THR A 158 -8.41 22.96 -1.04
C THR A 158 -9.92 22.72 -0.96
N ALA A 159 -10.38 21.53 -1.35
CA ALA A 159 -11.79 21.19 -1.32
C ALA A 159 -12.33 21.11 0.13
N ALA A 160 -11.58 20.51 1.07
CA ALA A 160 -11.99 20.44 2.47
C ALA A 160 -12.07 21.82 3.14
N GLN A 161 -11.14 22.74 2.83
CA GLN A 161 -11.17 24.13 3.31
C GLN A 161 -12.37 24.92 2.78
N GLY A 162 -12.89 24.57 1.61
CA GLY A 162 -14.07 25.20 1.01
C GLY A 162 -15.40 24.82 1.67
N VAL A 163 -15.41 23.84 2.59
CA VAL A 163 -16.63 23.39 3.28
C VAL A 163 -17.05 24.42 4.34
N THR A 164 -18.13 25.15 4.07
CA THR A 164 -18.62 26.24 4.94
C THR A 164 -19.82 25.85 5.79
N ASP A 165 -20.54 24.79 5.42
CA ASP A 165 -21.74 24.31 6.12
C ASP A 165 -21.39 23.81 7.54
N PRO A 166 -21.94 24.42 8.61
CA PRO A 166 -21.66 24.06 9.99
C PRO A 166 -21.91 22.59 10.34
N SER A 167 -22.88 21.94 9.69
CA SER A 167 -23.27 20.56 9.99
C SER A 167 -22.22 19.54 9.54
N ILE A 168 -21.46 19.84 8.48
CA ILE A 168 -20.45 18.95 7.89
C ILE A 168 -19.01 19.47 8.04
N LYS A 169 -18.84 20.71 8.51
CA LYS A 169 -17.53 21.31 8.83
C LYS A 169 -16.68 20.48 9.80
N PRO A 170 -17.23 19.78 10.82
CA PRO A 170 -16.44 18.88 11.66
C PRO A 170 -15.80 17.72 10.87
N ALA A 171 -16.52 17.16 9.88
CA ALA A 171 -15.99 16.09 9.02
C ALA A 171 -14.88 16.61 8.10
N ALA A 172 -15.06 17.78 7.49
CA ALA A 172 -14.01 18.42 6.70
C ALA A 172 -12.76 18.76 7.54
N THR A 173 -12.96 19.19 8.78
CA THR A 173 -11.86 19.48 9.72
C THR A 173 -11.10 18.21 10.09
N ARG A 174 -11.80 17.09 10.30
CA ARG A 174 -11.19 15.78 10.53
C ARG A 174 -10.34 15.34 9.33
N LEU A 175 -10.89 15.44 8.12
CA LEU A 175 -10.17 15.12 6.89
C LEU A 175 -8.91 15.99 6.71
N LEU A 176 -8.98 17.28 7.02
CA LEU A 176 -7.79 18.16 7.02
C LEU A 176 -6.71 17.67 7.99
N GLY A 177 -7.10 17.23 9.19
CA GLY A 177 -6.17 16.62 10.14
C GLY A 177 -5.53 15.32 9.61
N GLU A 178 -6.28 14.49 8.91
CA GLU A 178 -5.77 13.27 8.26
C GLU A 178 -4.78 13.60 7.13
N ILE A 179 -5.10 14.60 6.29
CA ILE A 179 -4.21 15.11 5.23
C ILE A 179 -2.89 15.62 5.83
N ASP A 180 -2.96 16.43 6.88
CA ASP A 180 -1.78 16.99 7.55
C ASP A 180 -0.93 15.88 8.19
N ARG A 181 -1.57 14.90 8.83
CA ARG A 181 -0.89 13.76 9.45
C ARG A 181 -0.19 12.89 8.41
N TYR A 182 -0.87 12.56 7.31
CA TYR A 182 -0.27 11.81 6.20
C TYR A 182 0.97 12.54 5.67
N GLY A 183 0.85 13.83 5.35
CA GLY A 183 1.97 14.64 4.86
C GLY A 183 3.14 14.69 5.84
N SER A 184 2.86 14.82 7.14
CA SER A 184 3.90 14.79 8.19
C SER A 184 4.60 13.45 8.25
N LEU A 185 3.88 12.32 8.20
CA LEU A 185 4.49 10.99 8.28
C LEU A 185 5.38 10.68 7.07
N VAL A 186 4.94 11.08 5.86
CA VAL A 186 5.76 10.96 4.65
C VAL A 186 7.02 11.81 4.77
N SER A 187 6.89 13.07 5.22
CA SER A 187 8.04 13.96 5.44
C SER A 187 9.02 13.44 6.50
N THR A 188 8.51 12.92 7.62
CA THR A 188 9.34 12.28 8.67
C THR A 188 10.03 11.03 8.13
N GLY A 189 9.34 10.21 7.34
CA GLY A 189 9.93 9.06 6.66
C GLY A 189 11.10 9.44 5.76
N HIS A 190 10.96 10.51 4.98
CA HIS A 190 12.06 11.06 4.17
C HIS A 190 13.24 11.54 5.03
N SER A 191 12.97 12.26 6.11
CA SER A 191 14.04 12.72 7.02
C SER A 191 14.84 11.56 7.63
N HIS A 192 14.17 10.47 8.00
CA HIS A 192 14.83 9.26 8.49
C HIS A 192 15.59 8.51 7.37
N GLU A 193 15.03 8.46 6.15
CA GLU A 193 15.70 7.90 4.96
C GLU A 193 17.02 8.65 4.69
N ASP A 194 16.99 9.99 4.67
CA ASP A 194 18.16 10.85 4.45
C ASP A 194 19.21 10.70 5.57
N SER A 195 18.75 10.48 6.80
CA SER A 195 19.62 10.25 7.97
C SER A 195 20.13 8.81 8.08
N LYS A 196 19.78 7.94 7.13
CA LYS A 196 20.09 6.49 7.11
C LYS A 196 19.51 5.72 8.29
N GLU A 197 18.46 6.24 8.90
CA GLU A 197 17.72 5.60 10.00
C GLU A 197 16.60 4.71 9.43
N TYR A 198 16.98 3.70 8.64
CA TYR A 198 16.05 2.99 7.76
C TYR A 198 14.86 2.32 8.48
N ALA A 199 15.09 1.75 9.67
CA ALA A 199 14.00 1.16 10.47
C ALA A 199 13.01 2.20 11.03
N GLN A 200 13.42 3.47 11.17
CA GLN A 200 12.51 4.55 11.56
C GLN A 200 11.74 5.05 10.33
N ALA A 201 12.43 5.20 9.19
CA ALA A 201 11.82 5.55 7.92
C ALA A 201 10.73 4.56 7.50
N GLU A 202 11.00 3.26 7.60
CA GLU A 202 10.04 2.18 7.33
C GLU A 202 8.76 2.35 8.16
N ARG A 203 8.91 2.57 9.48
CA ARG A 203 7.77 2.76 10.39
C ARG A 203 6.94 4.00 10.06
N SER A 204 7.58 5.11 9.69
CA SER A 204 6.89 6.33 9.28
C SER A 204 6.10 6.12 7.99
N TYR A 205 6.68 5.46 6.99
CA TYR A 205 5.99 5.15 5.74
C TYR A 205 4.85 4.14 5.93
N GLN A 206 5.04 3.11 6.75
CA GLN A 206 3.98 2.16 7.10
C GLN A 206 2.81 2.89 7.79
N SER A 207 3.10 3.81 8.71
CA SER A 207 2.07 4.60 9.38
C SER A 207 1.30 5.51 8.42
N ALA A 208 1.98 6.07 7.40
CA ALA A 208 1.34 6.85 6.34
C ALA A 208 0.41 5.97 5.48
N LEU A 209 0.88 4.77 5.11
CA LEU A 209 0.10 3.79 4.36
C LEU A 209 -1.13 3.32 5.15
N ASP A 210 -1.01 3.08 6.46
CA ASP A 210 -2.13 2.67 7.31
C ASP A 210 -3.20 3.76 7.47
N LEU A 211 -2.86 5.03 7.25
CA LEU A 211 -3.79 6.16 7.31
C LEU A 211 -4.59 6.33 6.02
N ASN A 212 -3.95 6.08 4.90
CA ASN A 212 -4.59 6.13 3.60
C ASN A 212 -4.05 4.95 2.80
N GLY A 213 -4.75 3.81 2.91
CA GLY A 213 -4.34 2.49 2.41
C GLY A 213 -4.01 2.45 0.92
N HIS A 214 -4.34 3.52 0.20
CA HIS A 214 -4.18 3.64 -1.23
C HIS A 214 -3.51 4.99 -1.58
N VAL A 215 -2.24 4.90 -1.95
CA VAL A 215 -1.54 5.69 -2.99
C VAL A 215 -1.46 7.21 -2.80
N GLY A 216 -0.24 7.71 -2.66
CA GLY A 216 0.23 8.96 -3.28
C GLY A 216 1.13 8.64 -4.49
N SER A 217 1.58 9.65 -5.24
CA SER A 217 2.60 9.48 -6.31
C SER A 217 3.90 8.86 -5.80
N ASP A 218 4.14 8.95 -4.50
CA ASP A 218 5.23 8.29 -3.82
C ASP A 218 4.82 6.84 -3.58
N ASP A 219 5.47 5.92 -4.29
CA ASP A 219 5.40 4.46 -4.09
C ASP A 219 5.83 4.09 -2.66
N LEU A 220 4.94 4.32 -1.68
CA LEU A 220 5.21 4.11 -0.25
C LEU A 220 5.47 2.64 0.04
N SER A 221 4.75 1.73 -0.61
CA SER A 221 5.00 0.29 -0.50
C SER A 221 6.41 -0.07 -0.96
N GLY A 222 6.86 0.44 -2.11
CA GLY A 222 8.22 0.25 -2.59
C GLY A 222 9.26 0.91 -1.67
N LYS A 223 8.95 2.07 -1.08
CA LYS A 223 9.81 2.72 -0.08
C LYS A 223 9.94 1.90 1.19
N ILE A 224 8.85 1.38 1.74
CA ILE A 224 8.86 0.49 2.93
C ILE A 224 9.76 -0.71 2.66
N GLN A 225 9.60 -1.39 1.53
CA GLN A 225 10.44 -2.53 1.15
C GLN A 225 11.93 -2.14 1.04
N ARG A 226 12.24 -0.98 0.45
CA ARG A 226 13.62 -0.49 0.35
C ARG A 226 14.21 -0.18 1.72
N MET A 227 13.46 0.49 2.60
CA MET A 227 13.91 0.81 3.95
C MET A 227 14.16 -0.47 4.75
N HIS A 228 13.27 -1.46 4.62
CA HIS A 228 13.46 -2.77 5.24
C HIS A 228 14.78 -3.43 4.81
N GLN A 229 15.07 -3.44 3.50
CA GLN A 229 16.32 -3.98 2.95
C GLN A 229 17.55 -3.23 3.46
N MET A 230 17.52 -1.89 3.45
CA MET A 230 18.65 -1.09 3.91
C MET A 230 18.88 -1.22 5.42
N ALA A 231 17.82 -1.39 6.22
CA ALA A 231 17.93 -1.71 7.64
C ALA A 231 18.64 -3.06 7.87
N ALA A 232 18.29 -4.08 7.07
CA ALA A 232 18.94 -5.39 7.15
C ALA A 232 20.44 -5.34 6.79
N VAL A 233 20.80 -4.59 5.74
CA VAL A 233 22.21 -4.39 5.36
C VAL A 233 22.99 -3.62 6.44
N ALA A 234 22.39 -2.58 7.02
CA ALA A 234 23.01 -1.80 8.09
C ALA A 234 23.20 -2.61 9.40
N ALA A 235 22.33 -3.59 9.66
CA ALA A 235 22.40 -4.46 10.82
C ALA A 235 23.36 -5.66 10.65
N ALA A 236 23.81 -5.95 9.43
CA ALA A 236 24.73 -7.05 9.19
C ALA A 236 26.07 -6.78 9.90
N PRO A 237 26.58 -7.72 10.72
CA PRO A 237 27.87 -7.56 11.36
C PRO A 237 28.93 -7.41 10.26
N VAL A 238 29.70 -6.33 10.34
CA VAL A 238 30.90 -6.17 9.51
C VAL A 238 31.85 -7.27 9.95
N THR A 239 31.78 -8.43 9.29
CA THR A 239 32.77 -9.49 9.44
C THR A 239 34.10 -8.85 9.11
N GLN A 240 34.93 -8.69 10.14
CA GLN A 240 36.29 -8.16 10.03
C GLN A 240 37.01 -8.94 8.94
N ALA A 241 37.16 -8.32 7.78
CA ALA A 241 38.02 -8.82 6.73
C ALA A 241 39.43 -8.90 7.32
N GLN A 242 40.00 -10.09 7.21
CA GLN A 242 41.37 -10.42 7.55
C GLN A 242 42.30 -9.30 7.08
N ALA A 243 43.14 -8.83 8.01
CA ALA A 243 44.12 -7.79 7.76
C ALA A 243 44.95 -8.12 6.50
N PRO A 244 45.04 -7.22 5.51
CA PRO A 244 46.00 -7.37 4.43
C PRO A 244 47.41 -7.29 5.00
N VAL A 245 48.23 -8.31 4.72
CA VAL A 245 49.67 -8.32 5.00
C VAL A 245 50.30 -7.16 4.23
N VAL A 246 50.71 -6.13 4.98
CA VAL A 246 51.42 -4.97 4.47
C VAL A 246 52.88 -5.36 4.19
N ILE A 247 53.27 -5.44 2.92
CA ILE A 247 54.68 -5.31 2.54
C ILE A 247 54.96 -3.81 2.46
N ALA A 248 55.71 -3.32 3.45
CA ALA A 248 56.15 -1.94 3.55
C ALA A 248 57.13 -1.56 2.42
N LYS A 249 56.82 -0.51 1.67
CA LYS A 249 57.83 0.33 1.02
C LYS A 249 57.48 1.80 1.24
N ASN A 250 58.42 2.49 1.87
CA ASN A 250 58.39 3.90 2.29
C ASN A 250 57.97 4.86 1.17
N VAL A 251 56.96 5.69 1.44
CA VAL A 251 56.70 6.95 0.73
C VAL A 251 56.40 8.05 1.77
N PRO A 252 56.93 9.29 1.62
CA PRO A 252 56.78 10.36 2.61
C PRO A 252 55.36 10.94 2.66
N PRO A 253 54.96 11.57 3.79
CA PRO A 253 53.61 12.09 3.97
C PRO A 253 53.35 13.38 3.16
N PRO A 254 52.14 13.55 2.59
CA PRO A 254 51.75 14.81 1.95
C PRO A 254 51.40 15.89 3.00
N PRO A 255 51.57 17.18 2.66
CA PRO A 255 51.31 18.30 3.56
C PRO A 255 49.82 18.49 3.88
N PRO A 256 49.49 19.14 5.02
CA PRO A 256 48.11 19.28 5.49
C PRO A 256 47.27 20.21 4.60
N PRO A 257 45.97 19.92 4.43
CA PRO A 257 45.08 20.74 3.61
C PRO A 257 44.75 22.07 4.31
N VAL A 258 44.92 23.16 3.57
CA VAL A 258 44.51 24.51 3.97
C VAL A 258 43.00 24.63 3.89
N SER A 259 42.36 24.89 5.03
CA SER A 259 40.94 25.22 5.14
C SER A 259 40.65 26.59 4.49
N LYS A 260 39.72 26.66 3.54
CA LYS A 260 39.13 27.92 3.06
C LYS A 260 37.69 28.06 3.60
N PRO A 261 37.21 29.28 3.89
CA PRO A 261 35.98 29.51 4.62
C PRO A 261 34.72 29.36 3.75
N ALA A 262 33.65 28.92 4.42
CA ALA A 262 32.30 28.83 3.90
C ALA A 262 31.75 30.21 3.52
N ALA A 263 31.25 30.32 2.29
CA ALA A 263 30.32 31.36 1.86
C ALA A 263 29.28 30.73 0.92
N ASP A 264 28.01 30.99 1.26
CA ASP A 264 26.81 30.92 0.43
C ASP A 264 26.41 29.58 -0.21
N GLN A 265 25.74 28.72 0.58
CA GLN A 265 24.76 27.76 0.08
C GLN A 265 23.34 28.26 0.35
N LYS A 266 22.85 29.11 -0.55
CA LYS A 266 21.42 29.32 -0.77
C LYS A 266 21.16 29.25 -2.27
N ALA A 267 21.38 28.07 -2.85
CA ALA A 267 21.04 27.78 -4.23
C ALA A 267 20.54 26.34 -4.37
N LEU A 268 19.22 26.22 -4.55
CA LEU A 268 18.56 25.23 -5.41
C LEU A 268 18.79 23.74 -5.08
N ASN A 269 18.07 23.24 -4.08
CA ASN A 269 17.82 21.80 -3.91
C ASN A 269 16.90 21.28 -5.03
N LYS A 270 17.46 21.04 -6.23
CA LYS A 270 16.93 20.05 -7.15
C LYS A 270 17.72 18.76 -6.87
N PRO A 271 17.08 17.63 -6.54
CA PRO A 271 17.82 16.38 -6.37
C PRO A 271 18.63 16.08 -7.63
N PRO A 272 19.85 15.53 -7.50
CA PRO A 272 20.69 15.23 -8.65
C PRO A 272 19.93 14.30 -9.61
N ASP A 273 19.89 14.70 -10.88
CA ASP A 273 19.29 13.93 -11.95
C ASP A 273 20.13 12.66 -12.14
N VAL A 274 19.66 11.55 -11.57
CA VAL A 274 20.35 10.26 -11.67
C VAL A 274 20.26 9.80 -13.12
N SER A 275 21.42 9.58 -13.75
CA SER A 275 21.46 9.16 -15.15
C SER A 275 20.64 7.87 -15.39
N PRO A 276 20.00 7.71 -16.57
CA PRO A 276 19.26 6.49 -16.90
C PRO A 276 20.06 5.19 -16.71
N ASP A 277 21.36 5.22 -16.99
CA ASP A 277 22.25 4.07 -16.80
C ASP A 277 22.48 3.73 -15.33
N GLU A 278 22.61 4.72 -14.46
CA GLU A 278 22.72 4.50 -13.02
C GLU A 278 21.41 3.95 -12.42
N LYS A 279 20.26 4.48 -12.85
CA LYS A 279 18.94 3.96 -12.48
C LYS A 279 18.79 2.51 -12.94
N LYS A 280 19.16 2.19 -14.18
CA LYS A 280 19.16 0.83 -14.74
C LYS A 280 20.05 -0.11 -13.93
N ARG A 281 21.29 0.28 -13.61
CA ARG A 281 22.22 -0.51 -12.79
C ARG A 281 21.63 -0.84 -11.42
N LYS A 282 21.06 0.17 -10.74
CA LYS A 282 20.41 -0.01 -9.43
C LYS A 282 19.22 -0.97 -9.51
N LEU A 283 18.39 -0.86 -10.54
CA LEU A 283 17.25 -1.77 -10.73
C LEU A 283 17.70 -3.21 -10.99
N LEU A 284 18.77 -3.43 -11.76
CA LEU A 284 19.34 -4.76 -11.97
C LEU A 284 19.89 -5.37 -10.66
N GLU A 285 20.53 -4.56 -9.82
CA GLU A 285 21.02 -4.97 -8.50
C GLU A 285 19.87 -5.32 -7.54
N GLU A 286 18.85 -4.45 -7.45
CA GLU A 286 17.63 -4.71 -6.67
C GLU A 286 16.89 -5.97 -7.16
N ALA A 287 16.83 -6.19 -8.47
CA ALA A 287 16.23 -7.39 -9.06
C ALA A 287 17.00 -8.67 -8.69
N SER A 288 18.33 -8.63 -8.81
CA SER A 288 19.21 -9.76 -8.45
C SER A 288 19.11 -10.10 -6.96
N LEU A 289 19.06 -9.10 -6.10
CA LEU A 289 18.85 -9.28 -4.67
C LEU A 289 17.50 -9.95 -4.39
N ALA A 290 16.43 -9.50 -5.04
CA ALA A 290 15.10 -10.11 -4.91
C ALA A 290 15.09 -11.59 -5.35
N VAL A 291 15.79 -11.94 -6.44
CA VAL A 291 16.00 -13.33 -6.85
C VAL A 291 16.69 -14.13 -5.75
N SER A 292 17.74 -13.59 -5.12
CA SER A 292 18.47 -14.27 -4.05
C SER A 292 17.60 -14.56 -2.81
N HIS A 293 16.63 -13.69 -2.54
CA HIS A 293 15.64 -13.85 -1.47
C HIS A 293 14.43 -14.70 -1.87
N LYS A 294 14.41 -15.25 -3.09
CA LYS A 294 13.27 -15.99 -3.68
C LYS A 294 11.99 -15.14 -3.81
N ASP A 295 12.11 -13.81 -3.79
CA ASP A 295 11.02 -12.89 -4.06
C ASP A 295 10.88 -12.68 -5.57
N SER A 296 10.26 -13.67 -6.22
CA SER A 296 10.05 -13.72 -7.66
C SER A 296 9.21 -12.53 -8.16
N GLU A 297 8.27 -12.04 -7.36
CA GLU A 297 7.38 -10.95 -7.77
C GLU A 297 8.12 -9.62 -7.81
N THR A 298 8.88 -9.30 -6.76
CA THR A 298 9.72 -8.11 -6.74
C THR A 298 10.80 -8.17 -7.81
N ALA A 299 11.44 -9.32 -8.01
CA ALA A 299 12.44 -9.51 -9.05
C ALA A 299 11.87 -9.22 -10.46
N SER A 300 10.73 -9.83 -10.82
CA SER A 300 10.09 -9.60 -12.12
C SER A 300 9.71 -8.12 -12.32
N ARG A 301 9.16 -7.44 -11.30
CA ARG A 301 8.85 -6.01 -11.38
C ARG A 301 10.09 -5.17 -11.65
N LYS A 302 11.20 -5.42 -10.95
CA LYS A 302 12.45 -4.66 -11.12
C LYS A 302 13.07 -4.86 -12.50
N TYR A 303 13.05 -6.08 -13.02
CA TYR A 303 13.47 -6.33 -14.41
C TYR A 303 12.55 -5.66 -15.44
N ARG A 304 11.23 -5.57 -15.21
CA ARG A 304 10.35 -4.79 -16.11
C ARG A 304 10.69 -3.29 -16.10
N GLN A 305 10.98 -2.73 -14.93
CA GLN A 305 11.44 -1.34 -14.82
C GLN A 305 12.77 -1.11 -15.56
N VAL A 306 13.65 -2.12 -15.66
CA VAL A 306 14.83 -2.08 -16.53
C VAL A 306 14.43 -2.01 -18.00
N LEU A 307 13.45 -2.81 -18.41
CA LEU A 307 12.94 -2.81 -19.79
C LEU A 307 12.20 -1.52 -20.18
N ASP A 308 11.65 -0.79 -19.23
CA ASP A 308 11.08 0.54 -19.49
C ASP A 308 12.17 1.58 -19.82
N ILE A 309 13.39 1.41 -19.29
CA ILE A 309 14.54 2.27 -19.58
C ILE A 309 15.28 1.78 -20.83
N ASP A 310 15.46 0.47 -20.95
CA ASP A 310 16.19 -0.19 -22.02
C ASP A 310 15.41 -1.41 -22.51
N PRO A 311 14.47 -1.24 -23.46
CA PRO A 311 13.66 -2.32 -23.99
C PRO A 311 14.47 -3.42 -24.69
N ALA A 312 15.74 -3.16 -25.02
CA ALA A 312 16.64 -4.12 -25.66
C ALA A 312 17.46 -4.94 -24.66
N ASN A 313 17.33 -4.69 -23.35
CA ASN A 313 18.10 -5.37 -22.32
C ASN A 313 17.85 -6.89 -22.30
N ALA A 314 18.79 -7.66 -22.83
CA ALA A 314 18.65 -9.12 -22.97
C ALA A 314 18.64 -9.85 -21.62
N ASP A 315 19.38 -9.35 -20.63
CA ASP A 315 19.48 -9.96 -19.31
C ASP A 315 18.16 -9.87 -18.55
N ALA A 316 17.53 -8.69 -18.51
CA ALA A 316 16.23 -8.51 -17.88
C ALA A 316 15.14 -9.39 -18.53
N LYS A 317 15.12 -9.52 -19.87
CA LYS A 317 14.20 -10.42 -20.58
C LYS A 317 14.43 -11.88 -20.19
N ARG A 318 15.69 -12.33 -20.18
CA ARG A 318 16.05 -13.71 -19.84
C ARG A 318 15.66 -14.04 -18.39
N GLU A 319 15.92 -13.15 -17.44
CA GLU A 319 15.59 -13.38 -16.03
C GLU A 319 14.08 -13.37 -15.78
N ILE A 320 13.31 -12.46 -16.42
CA ILE A 320 11.84 -12.51 -16.36
C ILE A 320 11.33 -13.85 -16.88
N ALA A 321 11.84 -14.32 -18.02
CA ALA A 321 11.44 -15.61 -18.58
C ALA A 321 11.75 -16.78 -17.64
N ARG A 322 12.95 -16.79 -17.04
CA ARG A 322 13.35 -17.81 -16.06
C ARG A 322 12.45 -17.80 -14.82
N ILE A 323 12.24 -16.64 -14.21
CA ILE A 323 11.39 -16.48 -13.02
C ILE A 323 9.95 -16.93 -13.34
N ASN A 324 9.40 -16.52 -14.49
CA ASN A 324 8.07 -16.92 -14.90
C ASN A 324 7.96 -18.44 -15.09
N ALA A 325 8.97 -19.09 -15.67
CA ALA A 325 9.00 -20.54 -15.82
C ALA A 325 9.07 -21.27 -14.46
N GLU A 326 9.87 -20.77 -13.52
CA GLU A 326 9.97 -21.32 -12.16
C GLU A 326 8.65 -21.21 -11.40
N VAL A 327 8.02 -20.02 -11.44
CA VAL A 327 6.72 -19.81 -10.81
C VAL A 327 5.64 -20.65 -11.48
N ALA A 328 5.64 -20.74 -12.81
CA ALA A 328 4.68 -21.58 -13.53
C ALA A 328 4.83 -23.08 -13.17
N ALA A 329 6.07 -23.56 -13.05
CA ALA A 329 6.34 -24.93 -12.63
C ALA A 329 5.90 -25.20 -11.18
N GLU A 330 6.03 -24.21 -10.29
CA GLU A 330 5.52 -24.28 -8.93
C GLU A 330 3.99 -24.33 -8.90
N LEU A 331 3.33 -23.39 -9.61
CA LEU A 331 1.86 -23.31 -9.69
C LEU A 331 1.24 -24.57 -10.30
N SER A 332 1.90 -25.18 -11.30
CA SER A 332 1.43 -26.42 -11.92
C SER A 332 1.37 -27.60 -10.95
N ARG A 333 2.14 -27.56 -9.85
CA ARG A 333 2.15 -28.60 -8.81
C ARG A 333 1.14 -28.35 -7.70
N ASP A 334 0.59 -27.14 -7.61
CA ASP A 334 -0.36 -26.74 -6.58
C ASP A 334 -1.61 -26.10 -7.20
N PRO A 335 -2.67 -26.90 -7.46
CA PRO A 335 -3.93 -26.41 -8.02
C PRO A 335 -4.61 -25.34 -7.17
N VAL A 336 -4.42 -25.35 -5.85
CA VAL A 336 -5.04 -24.34 -4.95
C VAL A 336 -4.32 -23.01 -5.12
N LYS A 337 -2.99 -23.02 -5.17
CA LYS A 337 -2.19 -21.83 -5.44
C LYS A 337 -2.44 -21.29 -6.85
N LEU A 338 -2.61 -22.16 -7.84
CA LEU A 338 -2.98 -21.79 -9.21
C LEU A 338 -4.33 -21.04 -9.24
N GLU A 339 -5.37 -21.59 -8.62
CA GLU A 339 -6.70 -20.95 -8.54
C GLU A 339 -6.67 -19.64 -7.73
N THR A 340 -5.85 -19.59 -6.68
CA THR A 340 -5.64 -18.37 -5.89
C THR A 340 -4.99 -17.27 -6.74
N THR A 341 -3.99 -17.63 -7.54
CA THR A 341 -3.30 -16.71 -8.46
C THR A 341 -4.28 -16.08 -9.46
N LEU A 342 -5.21 -16.87 -10.03
CA LEU A 342 -6.25 -16.31 -10.91
C LEU A 342 -7.19 -15.36 -10.18
N ARG A 343 -7.58 -15.69 -8.94
CA ARG A 343 -8.46 -14.80 -8.16
C ARG A 343 -7.77 -13.47 -7.89
N GLU A 344 -6.52 -13.51 -7.43
CA GLU A 344 -5.72 -12.31 -7.17
C GLU A 344 -5.49 -11.47 -8.43
N ALA A 345 -5.25 -12.12 -9.58
CA ALA A 345 -5.18 -11.44 -10.87
C ALA A 345 -6.46 -10.65 -11.20
N ILE A 346 -7.62 -11.29 -11.06
CA ILE A 346 -8.91 -10.66 -11.32
C ILE A 346 -9.18 -9.54 -10.30
N THR A 347 -8.83 -9.75 -9.03
CA THR A 347 -8.91 -8.70 -8.01
C THR A 347 -8.02 -7.51 -8.37
N ALA A 348 -6.77 -7.74 -8.78
CA ALA A 348 -5.86 -6.69 -9.23
C ALA A 348 -6.44 -5.88 -10.40
N PHE A 349 -7.04 -6.55 -11.39
CA PHE A 349 -7.72 -5.88 -12.50
C PHE A 349 -8.84 -4.94 -12.01
N TYR A 350 -9.71 -5.40 -11.11
CA TYR A 350 -10.79 -4.57 -10.56
C TYR A 350 -10.33 -3.48 -9.59
N SER A 351 -9.13 -3.62 -9.04
CA SER A 351 -8.45 -2.60 -8.23
C SER A 351 -7.60 -1.64 -9.07
N SER A 352 -7.68 -1.71 -10.41
CA SER A 352 -6.88 -0.90 -11.34
C SER A 352 -5.36 -1.10 -11.22
N HIS A 353 -4.91 -2.24 -10.70
CA HIS A 353 -3.51 -2.66 -10.67
C HIS A 353 -3.20 -3.52 -11.90
N PHE A 354 -3.21 -2.90 -13.08
CA PHE A 354 -3.18 -3.61 -14.36
C PHE A 354 -1.87 -4.35 -14.62
N GLU A 355 -0.73 -3.81 -14.21
CA GLU A 355 0.57 -4.47 -14.35
C GLU A 355 0.69 -5.72 -13.48
N ASP A 356 0.09 -5.68 -12.28
CA ASP A 356 0.01 -6.85 -11.39
C ASP A 356 -0.95 -7.91 -11.94
N ALA A 357 -2.09 -7.47 -12.49
CA ALA A 357 -3.05 -8.35 -13.16
C ALA A 357 -2.40 -9.08 -14.35
N GLU A 358 -1.80 -8.33 -15.29
CA GLU A 358 -1.06 -8.85 -16.45
C GLU A 358 -0.01 -9.88 -16.00
N SER A 359 0.80 -9.53 -15.01
CA SER A 359 1.85 -10.39 -14.47
C SER A 359 1.32 -11.70 -13.88
N ARG A 360 0.23 -11.65 -13.10
CA ARG A 360 -0.38 -12.84 -12.48
C ARG A 360 -1.11 -13.71 -13.51
N LEU A 361 -1.79 -13.10 -14.48
CA LEU A 361 -2.48 -13.80 -15.57
C LEU A 361 -1.50 -14.56 -16.46
N ASN A 362 -0.39 -13.92 -16.84
CA ASN A 362 0.67 -14.57 -17.61
C ASN A 362 1.27 -15.77 -16.86
N ARG A 363 1.49 -15.65 -15.54
CA ARG A 363 1.97 -16.77 -14.70
C ARG A 363 0.95 -17.90 -14.62
N TYR A 364 -0.33 -17.57 -14.44
CA TYR A 364 -1.42 -18.55 -14.43
C TYR A 364 -1.51 -19.31 -15.77
N LEU A 365 -1.47 -18.60 -16.89
CA LEU A 365 -1.51 -19.19 -18.24
C LEU A 365 -0.24 -20.00 -18.56
N GLY A 366 0.93 -19.55 -18.08
CA GLY A 366 2.18 -20.31 -18.20
C GLY A 366 2.17 -21.63 -17.43
N ALA A 367 1.34 -21.75 -16.39
CA ALA A 367 1.10 -22.97 -15.62
C ALA A 367 -0.08 -23.80 -16.18
N ASP A 368 -0.24 -23.84 -17.51
CA ASP A 368 -1.36 -24.47 -18.26
C ASP A 368 -2.73 -23.79 -18.11
N GLY A 369 -2.89 -22.86 -17.15
CA GLY A 369 -4.12 -22.11 -16.96
C GLY A 369 -5.33 -22.95 -16.49
N GLY A 370 -5.13 -24.25 -16.20
CA GLY A 370 -6.12 -25.15 -15.65
C GLY A 370 -7.50 -25.10 -16.33
N LYS A 371 -8.56 -25.30 -15.54
CA LYS A 371 -9.94 -25.33 -16.04
C LYS A 371 -10.49 -23.95 -16.42
N LYS A 372 -9.88 -22.87 -15.96
CA LYS A 372 -10.35 -21.48 -16.13
C LYS A 372 -9.48 -20.66 -17.08
N LYS A 373 -8.71 -21.30 -17.96
CA LYS A 373 -7.86 -20.63 -18.95
C LYS A 373 -8.60 -19.59 -19.77
N GLY A 374 -9.86 -19.85 -20.14
CA GLY A 374 -10.66 -18.90 -20.90
C GLY A 374 -10.98 -17.62 -20.13
N ALA A 375 -11.20 -17.71 -18.80
CA ALA A 375 -11.37 -16.53 -17.96
C ALA A 375 -10.06 -15.75 -17.86
N ALA A 376 -8.93 -16.44 -17.70
CA ALA A 376 -7.62 -15.81 -17.62
C ALA A 376 -7.26 -15.04 -18.90
N TYR A 377 -7.43 -15.67 -20.08
CA TYR A 377 -7.25 -14.97 -21.36
C TYR A 377 -8.18 -13.77 -21.51
N PHE A 378 -9.44 -13.88 -21.06
CA PHE A 378 -10.36 -12.76 -21.15
C PHE A 378 -9.90 -11.58 -20.31
N TYR A 379 -9.52 -11.82 -19.05
CA TYR A 379 -9.04 -10.76 -18.18
C TYR A 379 -7.66 -10.24 -18.61
N LEU A 380 -6.84 -11.05 -19.30
CA LEU A 380 -5.58 -10.60 -19.87
C LEU A 380 -5.86 -9.63 -21.02
N GLY A 381 -6.71 -10.00 -21.97
CA GLY A 381 -7.10 -9.08 -23.05
C GLY A 381 -7.77 -7.80 -22.55
N ALA A 382 -8.59 -7.89 -21.49
CA ALA A 382 -9.17 -6.73 -20.83
C ALA A 382 -8.11 -5.82 -20.18
N THR A 383 -7.08 -6.41 -19.59
CA THR A 383 -5.95 -5.70 -18.99
C THR A 383 -5.13 -5.00 -20.07
N GLU A 384 -4.79 -5.71 -21.15
CA GLU A 384 -4.04 -5.18 -22.29
C GLU A 384 -4.76 -4.02 -22.99
N GLU A 385 -6.07 -4.14 -23.24
CA GLU A 385 -6.87 -3.06 -23.82
C GLU A 385 -6.88 -1.83 -22.91
N THR A 386 -7.00 -2.04 -21.60
CA THR A 386 -6.96 -0.95 -20.62
C THR A 386 -5.59 -0.27 -20.58
N LEU A 387 -4.50 -1.05 -20.57
CA LEU A 387 -3.14 -0.53 -20.64
C LEU A 387 -2.90 0.23 -21.95
N ALA A 388 -3.45 -0.22 -23.08
CA ALA A 388 -3.33 0.49 -24.35
C ALA A 388 -3.90 1.92 -24.32
N TYR A 389 -4.93 2.16 -23.52
CA TYR A 389 -5.48 3.49 -23.29
C TYR A 389 -4.59 4.37 -22.41
N LEU A 390 -3.92 3.77 -21.43
CA LEU A 390 -3.06 4.46 -20.47
C LEU A 390 -1.64 4.70 -21.04
N ASP A 391 -1.18 3.83 -21.91
CA ASP A 391 0.16 3.85 -22.49
C ASP A 391 0.35 4.98 -23.53
N PRO A 392 1.61 5.43 -23.74
CA PRO A 392 1.97 6.29 -24.85
C PRO A 392 1.57 5.69 -26.21
N ALA A 393 1.26 6.55 -27.19
CA ALA A 393 0.78 6.14 -28.51
C ALA A 393 1.66 5.06 -29.21
N ALA A 394 2.97 5.07 -28.96
CA ALA A 394 3.91 4.10 -29.52
C ALA A 394 3.68 2.65 -29.06
N LYS A 395 3.10 2.43 -27.86
CA LYS A 395 2.82 1.09 -27.31
C LYS A 395 1.38 0.62 -27.54
N ARG A 396 0.45 1.57 -27.76
CA ARG A 396 -1.00 1.30 -27.90
C ARG A 396 -1.33 0.25 -28.95
N ALA A 397 -0.77 0.35 -30.16
CA ALA A 397 -1.09 -0.57 -31.25
C ALA A 397 -0.68 -2.02 -30.94
N THR A 398 0.47 -2.19 -30.28
CA THR A 398 0.95 -3.51 -29.84
C THR A 398 0.02 -4.08 -28.77
N ARG A 399 -0.27 -3.31 -27.72
CA ARG A 399 -1.18 -3.71 -26.63
C ARG A 399 -2.58 -4.07 -27.14
N GLN A 400 -3.14 -3.29 -28.07
CA GLN A 400 -4.44 -3.62 -28.69
C GLN A 400 -4.37 -4.92 -29.48
N LYS A 401 -3.28 -5.17 -30.21
CA LYS A 401 -3.12 -6.43 -30.93
C LYS A 401 -3.03 -7.62 -29.97
N GLU A 402 -2.28 -7.50 -28.88
CA GLU A 402 -2.17 -8.52 -27.83
C GLU A 402 -3.54 -8.77 -27.18
N ALA A 403 -4.26 -7.71 -26.83
CA ALA A 403 -5.62 -7.79 -26.28
C ALA A 403 -6.57 -8.60 -27.19
N GLN A 404 -6.51 -8.33 -28.48
CA GLN A 404 -7.30 -9.03 -29.50
C GLN A 404 -6.95 -10.51 -29.60
N GLU A 405 -5.66 -10.85 -29.55
CA GLU A 405 -5.19 -12.23 -29.55
C GLU A 405 -5.69 -12.98 -28.31
N ASP A 406 -5.61 -12.37 -27.13
CA ASP A 406 -6.11 -12.95 -25.89
C ASP A 406 -7.62 -13.13 -25.88
N PHE A 407 -8.39 -12.18 -26.41
CA PHE A 407 -9.83 -12.35 -26.58
C PHE A 407 -10.19 -13.49 -27.53
N LYS A 408 -9.39 -13.74 -28.59
CA LYS A 408 -9.57 -14.92 -29.44
C LYS A 408 -9.32 -16.21 -28.66
N GLN A 409 -8.28 -16.25 -27.82
CA GLN A 409 -7.97 -17.43 -27.00
C GLN A 409 -9.03 -17.71 -25.94
N ALA A 410 -9.59 -16.67 -25.32
CA ALA A 410 -10.70 -16.83 -24.40
C ALA A 410 -11.97 -17.37 -25.06
N ARG A 411 -12.29 -16.93 -26.28
CA ARG A 411 -13.42 -17.47 -27.07
C ARG A 411 -13.17 -18.91 -27.49
N SER A 412 -11.96 -19.26 -27.94
CA SER A 412 -11.61 -20.64 -28.30
C SER A 412 -11.69 -21.59 -27.10
N ALA A 413 -11.45 -21.07 -25.89
CA ALA A 413 -11.66 -21.78 -24.63
C ALA A 413 -13.12 -21.80 -24.15
N GLY A 414 -14.07 -21.25 -24.93
CA GLY A 414 -15.50 -21.26 -24.62
C GLY A 414 -15.92 -20.33 -23.47
N TYR A 415 -15.09 -19.36 -23.10
CA TYR A 415 -15.42 -18.44 -22.02
C TYR A 415 -16.50 -17.43 -22.42
N GLN A 416 -17.39 -17.12 -21.47
CA GLN A 416 -18.45 -16.13 -21.61
C GLN A 416 -18.34 -15.13 -20.45
N PRO A 417 -17.99 -13.86 -20.70
CA PRO A 417 -17.85 -12.89 -19.64
C PRO A 417 -19.20 -12.51 -19.02
N VAL A 418 -19.21 -12.27 -17.71
CA VAL A 418 -20.41 -11.84 -16.99
C VAL A 418 -20.59 -10.34 -17.20
N ALA A 419 -21.42 -9.97 -18.20
CA ALA A 419 -21.52 -8.61 -18.72
C ALA A 419 -21.69 -7.51 -17.65
N LYS A 420 -22.45 -7.77 -16.58
CA LYS A 420 -22.68 -6.78 -15.50
C LYS A 420 -21.44 -6.39 -14.68
N TYR A 421 -20.35 -7.15 -14.79
CA TYR A 421 -19.09 -6.89 -14.08
C TYR A 421 -17.97 -6.44 -15.02
N VAL A 422 -18.25 -6.23 -16.31
CA VAL A 422 -17.24 -5.84 -17.30
C VAL A 422 -17.65 -4.50 -17.89
N SER A 423 -16.69 -3.61 -18.14
CA SER A 423 -16.99 -2.34 -18.80
C SER A 423 -17.61 -2.56 -20.18
N THR A 424 -18.56 -1.72 -20.56
CA THR A 424 -19.20 -1.78 -21.89
C THR A 424 -18.17 -1.76 -23.01
N ARG A 425 -17.11 -0.94 -22.84
CA ARG A 425 -16.02 -0.82 -23.82
C ARG A 425 -15.29 -2.15 -24.06
N ILE A 426 -14.86 -2.83 -22.98
CA ILE A 426 -14.20 -4.14 -23.10
C ILE A 426 -15.14 -5.17 -23.76
N LEU A 427 -16.44 -5.11 -23.45
CA LEU A 427 -17.42 -6.00 -24.08
C LEU A 427 -17.65 -5.70 -25.56
N GLU A 428 -17.52 -4.45 -26.01
CA GLU A 428 -17.58 -4.08 -27.42
C GLU A 428 -16.41 -4.71 -28.19
N ASP A 429 -15.19 -4.54 -27.67
CA ASP A 429 -13.98 -5.09 -28.30
C ASP A 429 -14.00 -6.63 -28.27
N TRP A 430 -14.42 -7.24 -27.16
CA TRP A 430 -14.64 -8.69 -27.04
C TRP A 430 -15.60 -9.26 -28.10
N LYS A 431 -16.69 -8.52 -28.40
CA LYS A 431 -17.73 -8.95 -29.36
C LYS A 431 -17.35 -8.71 -30.81
N ASN A 432 -16.27 -7.99 -31.07
CA ASN A 432 -15.90 -7.63 -32.43
C ASN A 432 -15.60 -8.91 -33.26
N PRO A 433 -16.40 -9.22 -34.29
CA PRO A 433 -16.23 -10.45 -35.08
C PRO A 433 -14.99 -10.43 -35.97
N GLY A 434 -14.35 -9.27 -36.15
CA GLY A 434 -13.06 -9.15 -36.84
C GLY A 434 -11.87 -9.66 -36.02
N LEU A 435 -12.12 -10.08 -34.78
CA LEU A 435 -11.17 -10.79 -33.93
C LEU A 435 -11.32 -12.29 -34.16
#